data_AF-A0A9E2PI00-F1
#
_entry.id   AF-A0A9E2PI00-F1
#
_cell.length_a   1.000
_cell.length_b   1.000
_cell.length_c   1.000
_cell.angle_alpha   90.00
_cell.angle_beta   90.00
_cell.angle_gamma   90.00
#
_symmetry.space_group_name_H-M   'P 1'
#
loop_
_entity.id
_entity.type
_entity.pdbx_description
1 polymer ?
#
loop_
_entity_poly.entity_id
_entity_poly.type
_entity_poly.pdbx_seq_one_letter_code
_entity_poly.pdbx_strand_id
1 'polypeptide(L)'
;MGRFRTRTVFSILFLILLTSSSYLLFLFQISNDILKAEDVDKLRNIIMLSGLVITCLAIIAALFISSFLSRGITRPLSRIVEATKAVSKRNFDQHIKIRSCAEIEELAFNFNHMLKRLKSFRQEANRRSLNLGKIVRERTKELSYIYKIGREASSTLELNEVLDTIVKCTTEVLNLKICTVLLVEETAAERLRVLGARGINFKRIEKEAITRGQGISGWAWKNKEALLIKDIGQDSRFIGRKKERYYAGSLICVPLEAKGKIIGVINGNNKTNGESFKQGDLLLLREIAAESAIAIENALLYKNLKEIYVHTISALASALEAKDRYMRSHSENVTTCAVAIAEELGLSASQIEVIQQACQLHDLGKIGIHDYILNKKGRLSPEEWDEVKLHSLRGAQILQPIGFLGEVAELVKQHHERFDGKGYPHSLAGRDIRLGARIMSVADAFDAMVSERPYRKALSLSQATAELKANSGTQFDPDMVNVFLKVLQTRPDLAKKRELKKEG
;
A
#
# COMPACT_ATOMS: atom_id res chain seq x y z
N MET A 1 61.86 -21.45 -3.96
CA MET A 1 62.17 -22.10 -5.25
C MET A 1 63.64 -22.00 -5.68
N GLY A 2 64.47 -21.17 -5.02
CA GLY A 2 65.94 -21.19 -5.20
C GLY A 2 66.62 -22.54 -4.90
N ARG A 3 65.94 -23.45 -4.18
CA ARG A 3 66.38 -24.82 -3.88
C ARG A 3 66.39 -25.78 -5.09
N PHE A 4 65.57 -25.55 -6.12
CA PHE A 4 65.51 -26.46 -7.29
C PHE A 4 66.63 -26.16 -8.29
N ARG A 5 66.87 -24.86 -8.54
CA ARG A 5 67.90 -24.36 -9.44
C ARG A 5 69.32 -24.67 -8.95
N THR A 6 69.49 -24.70 -7.63
CA THR A 6 70.73 -25.19 -7.00
C THR A 6 70.81 -26.70 -7.12
N ARG A 7 69.79 -27.47 -6.73
CA ARG A 7 69.87 -28.95 -6.73
C ARG A 7 70.20 -29.57 -8.08
N THR A 8 69.55 -29.23 -9.19
CA THR A 8 69.83 -29.92 -10.47
C THR A 8 71.22 -29.61 -11.02
N VAL A 9 71.66 -28.35 -10.90
CA VAL A 9 72.99 -27.90 -11.31
C VAL A 9 74.06 -28.51 -10.41
N PHE A 10 73.80 -28.55 -9.11
CA PHE A 10 74.68 -29.18 -8.13
C PHE A 10 74.76 -30.70 -8.34
N SER A 11 73.65 -31.38 -8.64
CA SER A 11 73.64 -32.82 -8.91
C SER A 11 74.40 -33.18 -10.18
N ILE A 12 74.29 -32.39 -11.26
CA ILE A 12 75.04 -32.63 -12.50
C ILE A 12 76.54 -32.34 -12.29
N LEU A 13 76.89 -31.21 -11.66
CA LEU A 13 78.29 -30.90 -11.32
C LEU A 13 78.89 -31.94 -10.36
N PHE A 14 78.12 -32.41 -9.37
CA PHE A 14 78.54 -33.42 -8.40
C PHE A 14 78.75 -34.79 -9.06
N LEU A 15 77.87 -35.20 -9.97
CA LEU A 15 78.06 -36.44 -10.74
C LEU A 15 79.32 -36.36 -11.61
N ILE A 16 79.57 -35.22 -12.26
CA ILE A 16 80.74 -35.02 -13.11
C ILE A 16 82.03 -34.99 -12.26
N LEU A 17 82.00 -34.35 -11.10
CA LEU A 17 83.13 -34.35 -10.15
C LEU A 17 83.43 -35.76 -9.62
N LEU A 18 82.39 -36.54 -9.30
CA LEU A 18 82.54 -37.94 -8.86
C LEU A 18 83.13 -38.82 -9.97
N THR A 19 82.63 -38.73 -11.20
CA THR A 19 83.12 -39.57 -12.30
C THR A 19 84.51 -39.17 -12.77
N SER A 20 84.82 -37.87 -12.84
CA SER A 20 86.16 -37.39 -13.17
C SER A 20 87.20 -37.70 -12.09
N SER A 21 86.84 -37.56 -10.81
CA SER A 21 87.72 -37.94 -9.69
C SER A 21 88.00 -39.44 -9.66
N SER A 22 86.97 -40.27 -9.90
CA SER A 22 87.13 -41.73 -9.99
C SER A 22 88.01 -42.14 -11.17
N TYR A 23 87.88 -41.46 -12.31
CA TYR A 23 88.70 -41.69 -13.50
C TYR A 23 90.17 -41.28 -13.31
N LEU A 24 90.42 -40.14 -12.65
CA LEU A 24 91.77 -39.70 -12.27
C LEU A 24 92.43 -40.66 -11.28
N LEU A 25 91.69 -41.14 -10.27
CA LEU A 25 92.17 -42.16 -9.33
C LEU A 25 92.50 -43.48 -10.05
N PHE A 26 91.62 -43.94 -10.95
CA PHE A 26 91.85 -45.13 -11.76
C PHE A 26 93.10 -45.02 -12.64
N LEU A 27 93.29 -43.88 -13.31
CA LEU A 27 94.49 -43.60 -14.11
C LEU A 27 95.75 -43.50 -13.25
N PHE A 28 95.66 -42.93 -12.05
CA PHE A 28 96.76 -42.88 -11.08
C PHE A 28 97.15 -44.29 -10.58
N GLN A 29 96.16 -45.14 -10.33
CA GLN A 29 96.37 -46.52 -9.86
C GLN A 29 97.02 -47.39 -10.96
N ILE A 30 96.53 -47.30 -12.20
CA ILE A 30 97.15 -47.93 -13.37
C ILE A 30 98.59 -47.45 -13.59
N SER A 31 98.86 -46.16 -13.37
CA SER A 31 100.21 -45.59 -13.49
C SER A 31 101.19 -46.14 -12.44
N ASN A 32 100.73 -46.49 -11.25
CA ASN A 32 101.59 -46.99 -10.16
C ASN A 32 101.86 -48.50 -10.26
N ASP A 33 100.92 -49.30 -10.78
CA ASP A 33 101.03 -50.76 -10.77
C ASP A 33 101.86 -51.36 -11.94
N ILE A 34 102.16 -50.60 -13.01
CA ILE A 34 102.62 -51.20 -14.30
C ILE A 34 104.09 -50.89 -14.70
N LEU A 35 104.80 -49.90 -14.15
CA LEU A 35 106.05 -49.41 -14.81
C LEU A 35 107.29 -49.22 -13.88
N LYS A 36 108.46 -49.70 -14.36
CA LYS A 36 109.82 -49.46 -13.78
C LYS A 36 110.45 -48.16 -14.32
N ALA A 37 111.33 -47.58 -13.50
CA ALA A 37 111.82 -46.20 -13.54
C ALA A 37 112.76 -45.84 -14.71
N GLU A 38 112.28 -45.02 -15.66
CA GLU A 38 113.02 -43.87 -16.24
C GLU A 38 112.11 -42.96 -17.12
N ASP A 39 111.01 -43.48 -17.70
CA ASP A 39 110.03 -42.69 -18.50
C ASP A 39 108.71 -42.35 -17.77
N VAL A 40 108.58 -42.77 -16.50
CA VAL A 40 107.33 -42.71 -15.71
C VAL A 40 106.81 -41.29 -15.51
N ASP A 41 107.69 -40.31 -15.24
CA ASP A 41 107.25 -38.95 -14.94
C ASP A 41 106.68 -38.22 -16.17
N LYS A 42 107.21 -38.47 -17.37
CA LYS A 42 106.69 -37.87 -18.62
C LYS A 42 105.31 -38.42 -18.95
N LEU A 43 105.14 -39.74 -18.89
CA LEU A 43 103.85 -40.38 -19.18
C LEU A 43 102.81 -39.99 -18.11
N ARG A 44 103.19 -39.96 -16.82
CA ARG A 44 102.33 -39.49 -15.73
C ARG A 44 101.89 -38.05 -15.95
N ASN A 45 102.79 -37.15 -16.34
CA ASN A 45 102.45 -35.75 -16.59
C ASN A 45 101.48 -35.58 -17.78
N ILE A 46 101.65 -36.35 -18.86
CA ILE A 46 100.74 -36.32 -20.02
C ILE A 46 99.34 -36.83 -19.64
N ILE A 47 99.26 -37.93 -18.88
CA ILE A 47 97.99 -38.50 -18.41
C ILE A 47 97.30 -37.53 -17.44
N MET A 48 98.05 -36.92 -16.50
CA MET A 48 97.51 -35.95 -15.55
C MET A 48 97.03 -34.67 -16.25
N LEU A 49 97.78 -34.15 -17.22
CA LEU A 49 97.41 -32.96 -17.98
C LEU A 49 96.19 -33.21 -18.88
N SER A 50 96.15 -34.34 -19.58
CA SER A 50 94.99 -34.72 -20.40
C SER A 50 93.74 -34.97 -19.55
N GLY A 51 93.88 -35.63 -18.40
CA GLY A 51 92.81 -35.78 -17.41
C GLY A 51 92.28 -34.43 -16.90
N LEU A 52 93.17 -33.48 -16.58
CA LEU A 52 92.80 -32.14 -16.14
C LEU A 52 92.05 -31.36 -17.24
N VAL A 53 92.52 -31.43 -18.49
CA VAL A 53 91.86 -30.78 -19.64
C VAL A 53 90.46 -31.35 -19.89
N ILE A 54 90.30 -32.67 -19.87
CA ILE A 54 88.99 -33.33 -20.03
C ILE A 54 88.03 -32.92 -18.91
N THR A 55 88.53 -32.85 -17.68
CA THR A 55 87.72 -32.43 -16.52
C THR A 55 87.28 -30.97 -16.63
N CYS A 56 88.19 -30.06 -17.04
CA CYS A 56 87.86 -28.66 -17.30
C CYS A 56 86.82 -28.51 -18.42
N LEU A 57 86.97 -29.25 -19.53
CA LEU A 57 86.00 -29.24 -20.62
C LEU A 57 84.62 -29.77 -20.17
N ALA A 58 84.59 -30.82 -19.36
CA ALA A 58 83.35 -31.36 -18.80
C ALA A 58 82.64 -30.35 -17.87
N ILE A 59 83.41 -29.63 -17.04
CA ILE A 59 82.87 -28.56 -16.17
C ILE A 59 82.31 -27.42 -17.02
N ILE A 60 83.03 -26.98 -18.06
CA ILE A 60 82.57 -25.92 -18.97
C ILE A 60 81.28 -26.34 -19.68
N ALA A 61 81.22 -27.57 -20.21
CA ALA A 61 80.04 -28.12 -20.85
C ALA A 61 78.85 -28.20 -19.86
N ALA A 62 79.09 -28.63 -18.62
CA ALA A 62 78.07 -28.66 -17.57
C ALA A 62 77.54 -27.26 -17.23
N LEU A 63 78.42 -26.26 -17.11
CA LEU A 63 78.04 -24.88 -16.88
C LEU A 63 77.23 -24.31 -18.05
N PHE A 64 77.61 -24.66 -19.28
CA PHE A 64 76.88 -24.26 -20.49
C PHE A 64 75.49 -24.89 -20.54
N ILE A 65 75.37 -26.21 -20.36
CA ILE A 65 74.10 -26.94 -20.32
C ILE A 65 73.22 -26.44 -19.17
N SER A 66 73.79 -26.21 -18.00
CA SER A 66 73.10 -25.63 -16.83
C SER A 66 72.55 -24.23 -17.13
N SER A 67 73.36 -23.36 -17.75
CA SER A 67 72.95 -22.02 -18.18
C SER A 67 71.84 -22.10 -19.23
N PHE A 68 71.96 -23.02 -20.20
CA PHE A 68 70.98 -23.26 -21.24
C PHE A 68 69.64 -23.74 -20.67
N LEU A 69 69.62 -24.83 -19.89
CA LEU A 69 68.41 -25.33 -19.22
C LEU A 69 67.78 -24.29 -18.30
N SER A 70 68.62 -23.54 -17.57
CA SER A 70 68.13 -22.51 -16.67
C SER A 70 67.47 -21.34 -17.41
N ARG A 71 68.04 -20.89 -18.53
CA ARG A 71 67.49 -19.77 -19.33
C ARG A 71 66.34 -20.22 -20.21
N GLY A 72 66.46 -21.40 -20.81
CA GLY A 72 65.51 -21.99 -21.74
C GLY A 72 64.27 -22.56 -21.07
N ILE A 73 64.37 -23.18 -19.89
CA ILE A 73 63.26 -23.94 -19.30
C ILE A 73 62.89 -23.41 -17.91
N THR A 74 63.84 -23.41 -16.97
CA THR A 74 63.54 -23.19 -15.54
C THR A 74 63.00 -21.80 -15.25
N ARG A 75 63.65 -20.74 -15.79
CA ARG A 75 63.22 -19.35 -15.58
C ARG A 75 61.83 -19.08 -16.17
N PRO A 76 61.55 -19.43 -17.44
CA PRO A 76 60.20 -19.33 -18.01
C PRO A 76 59.11 -20.02 -17.18
N LEU A 77 59.30 -21.27 -16.79
CA LEU A 77 58.35 -22.02 -15.96
C LEU A 77 58.08 -21.35 -14.61
N SER A 78 59.12 -20.83 -13.95
CA SER A 78 58.94 -20.12 -12.68
C SER A 78 58.05 -18.88 -12.82
N ARG A 79 58.15 -18.14 -13.94
CA ARG A 79 57.29 -16.98 -14.22
C ARG A 79 55.83 -17.39 -14.42
N ILE A 80 55.57 -18.53 -15.06
CA ILE A 80 54.22 -19.07 -15.21
C ILE A 80 53.64 -19.43 -13.84
N VAL A 81 54.39 -20.14 -13.00
CA VAL A 81 53.95 -20.50 -11.64
C VAL A 81 53.65 -19.26 -10.79
N GLU A 82 54.48 -18.22 -10.87
CA GLU A 82 54.25 -16.95 -10.18
C GLU A 82 52.96 -16.26 -10.66
N ALA A 83 52.72 -16.24 -11.97
CA ALA A 83 51.50 -15.72 -12.53
C ALA A 83 50.26 -16.54 -12.11
N THR A 84 50.34 -17.89 -12.08
CA THR A 84 49.25 -18.74 -11.57
C THR A 84 48.96 -18.46 -10.09
N LYS A 85 49.97 -18.20 -9.27
CA LYS A 85 49.77 -17.77 -7.87
C LYS A 85 49.08 -16.41 -7.79
N ALA A 86 49.42 -15.46 -8.66
CA ALA A 86 48.73 -14.16 -8.71
C ALA A 86 47.24 -14.32 -9.07
N VAL A 87 46.91 -15.23 -9.98
CA VAL A 87 45.52 -15.57 -10.34
C VAL A 87 44.74 -16.10 -9.14
N SER A 88 45.35 -16.98 -8.33
CA SER A 88 44.71 -17.50 -7.10
C SER A 88 44.39 -16.39 -6.08
N LYS A 89 45.15 -15.29 -6.11
CA LYS A 89 44.92 -14.07 -5.31
C LYS A 89 43.96 -13.08 -5.99
N ARG A 90 43.19 -13.53 -6.98
CA ARG A 90 42.22 -12.74 -7.76
C ARG A 90 42.83 -11.62 -8.60
N ASN A 91 44.13 -11.67 -8.89
CA ASN A 91 44.81 -10.75 -9.80
C ASN A 91 44.91 -11.38 -11.20
N PHE A 92 44.04 -10.92 -12.10
CA PHE A 92 43.92 -11.43 -13.48
C PHE A 92 44.56 -10.50 -14.52
N ASP A 93 45.22 -9.42 -14.10
CA ASP A 93 45.86 -8.44 -14.99
C ASP A 93 47.28 -8.84 -15.40
N GLN A 94 47.68 -10.06 -15.06
CA GLN A 94 48.98 -10.61 -15.41
C GLN A 94 49.07 -10.83 -16.92
N HIS A 95 50.20 -10.46 -17.50
CA HIS A 95 50.54 -10.82 -18.88
C HIS A 95 51.93 -11.43 -18.88
N ILE A 96 52.00 -12.72 -19.17
CA ILE A 96 53.26 -13.45 -19.20
C ILE A 96 53.92 -13.21 -20.56
N LYS A 97 55.04 -12.50 -20.60
CA LYS A 97 55.91 -12.43 -21.78
C LYS A 97 57.11 -13.34 -21.57
N ILE A 98 57.18 -14.42 -22.33
CA ILE A 98 58.27 -15.39 -22.31
C ILE A 98 58.84 -15.50 -23.72
N ARG A 99 60.16 -15.57 -23.83
CA ARG A 99 60.89 -16.04 -25.02
C ARG A 99 61.69 -17.28 -24.60
N SER A 100 61.43 -18.43 -25.22
CA SER A 100 61.86 -19.75 -24.74
C SER A 100 61.78 -20.79 -25.86
N CYS A 101 61.77 -22.09 -25.53
CA CYS A 101 61.42 -23.15 -26.47
C CYS A 101 59.95 -23.00 -26.91
N ALA A 102 59.64 -23.47 -28.13
CA ALA A 102 58.34 -23.28 -28.76
C ALA A 102 57.17 -23.75 -27.88
N GLU A 103 57.34 -24.87 -27.19
CA GLU A 103 56.31 -25.47 -26.32
C GLU A 103 55.98 -24.59 -25.11
N ILE A 104 56.98 -23.89 -24.55
CA ILE A 104 56.79 -23.00 -23.40
C ILE A 104 56.16 -21.69 -23.85
N GLU A 105 56.49 -21.19 -25.04
CA GLU A 105 55.84 -20.03 -25.64
C GLU A 105 54.36 -20.31 -25.92
N GLU A 106 54.02 -21.49 -26.46
CA GLU A 106 52.64 -21.93 -26.66
C GLU A 106 51.87 -22.03 -25.33
N LEU A 107 52.48 -22.60 -24.29
CA LEU A 107 51.88 -22.67 -22.96
C LEU A 107 51.60 -21.27 -22.40
N ALA A 108 52.55 -20.34 -22.53
CA ALA A 108 52.39 -18.96 -22.09
C ALA A 108 51.28 -18.23 -22.87
N PHE A 109 51.20 -18.48 -24.18
CA PHE A 109 50.14 -17.96 -25.04
C PHE A 109 48.76 -18.45 -24.61
N ASN A 110 48.59 -19.77 -24.44
CA ASN A 110 47.34 -20.39 -23.99
C ASN A 110 46.93 -19.89 -22.60
N PHE A 111 47.90 -19.75 -21.67
CA PHE A 111 47.65 -19.19 -20.35
C PHE A 111 47.17 -17.74 -20.42
N ASN A 112 47.83 -16.88 -21.21
CA ASN A 112 47.39 -15.49 -21.40
C ASN A 112 45.99 -15.41 -22.01
N HIS A 113 45.66 -16.28 -22.97
CA HIS A 113 44.33 -16.34 -23.57
C HIS A 113 43.24 -16.73 -22.53
N MET A 114 43.53 -17.70 -21.67
CA MET A 114 42.67 -18.05 -20.53
C MET A 114 42.47 -16.87 -19.57
N LEU A 115 43.54 -16.14 -19.22
CA LEU A 115 43.44 -14.94 -18.37
C LEU A 115 42.52 -13.88 -18.97
N LYS A 116 42.64 -13.64 -20.28
CA LYS A 116 41.79 -12.69 -21.00
C LYS A 116 40.31 -13.08 -20.90
N ARG A 117 39.99 -14.37 -21.11
CA ARG A 117 38.61 -14.90 -20.97
C ARG A 117 38.08 -14.82 -19.53
N LEU A 118 38.90 -15.16 -18.54
CA LEU A 118 38.51 -15.04 -17.12
C LEU A 118 38.23 -13.58 -16.73
N LYS A 119 39.05 -12.65 -17.21
CA LYS A 119 38.86 -11.21 -16.99
C LYS A 119 37.55 -10.72 -17.61
N SER A 120 37.25 -11.07 -18.87
CA SER A 120 36.00 -10.67 -19.52
C SER A 120 34.78 -11.28 -18.84
N PHE A 121 34.82 -12.58 -18.50
CA PHE A 121 33.73 -13.26 -17.80
C PHE A 121 33.43 -12.61 -16.44
N ARG A 122 34.47 -12.27 -15.66
CA ARG A 122 34.30 -11.58 -14.37
C ARG A 122 33.72 -10.18 -14.54
N GLN A 123 34.19 -9.41 -15.53
CA GLN A 123 33.63 -8.08 -15.81
C GLN A 123 32.15 -8.15 -16.16
N GLU A 124 31.77 -9.14 -16.97
CA GLU A 124 30.38 -9.39 -17.34
C GLU A 124 29.54 -9.82 -16.12
N ALA A 125 30.04 -10.75 -15.30
CA ALA A 125 29.39 -11.19 -14.06
C ALA A 125 29.16 -10.03 -13.08
N ASN A 126 30.16 -9.15 -12.89
CA ASN A 126 30.04 -7.96 -12.05
C ASN A 126 28.99 -6.98 -12.60
N ARG A 127 28.98 -6.72 -13.92
CA ARG A 127 27.95 -5.88 -14.55
C ARG A 127 26.55 -6.45 -14.35
N ARG A 128 26.37 -7.76 -14.54
CA ARG A 128 25.08 -8.43 -14.30
C ARG A 128 24.65 -8.33 -12.84
N SER A 129 25.55 -8.59 -11.89
CA SER A 129 25.26 -8.48 -10.45
C SER A 129 24.85 -7.06 -10.04
N LEU A 130 25.51 -6.03 -10.57
CA LEU A 130 25.15 -4.63 -10.35
C LEU A 130 23.76 -4.30 -10.90
N ASN A 131 23.44 -4.73 -12.12
CA ASN A 131 22.14 -4.51 -12.74
C ASN A 131 21.02 -5.25 -11.98
N LEU A 132 21.24 -6.52 -11.62
CA LEU A 132 20.29 -7.29 -10.84
C LEU A 132 20.03 -6.65 -9.47
N GLY A 133 21.10 -6.19 -8.80
CA GLY A 133 20.98 -5.47 -7.52
C GLY A 133 20.18 -4.16 -7.64
N LYS A 134 20.25 -3.46 -8.77
CA LYS A 134 19.38 -2.29 -9.02
C LYS A 134 17.92 -2.70 -9.19
N ILE A 135 17.64 -3.69 -10.05
CA ILE A 135 16.28 -4.19 -10.31
C ILE A 135 15.64 -4.70 -9.01
N VAL A 136 16.36 -5.50 -8.23
CA VAL A 136 15.87 -6.01 -6.94
C VAL A 136 15.52 -4.85 -6.01
N ARG A 137 16.39 -3.85 -5.86
CA ARG A 137 16.09 -2.68 -5.01
C ARG A 137 14.89 -1.87 -5.48
N GLU A 138 14.72 -1.69 -6.79
CA GLU A 138 13.55 -1.01 -7.37
C GLU A 138 12.26 -1.80 -7.09
N ARG A 139 12.26 -3.11 -7.34
CA ARG A 139 11.11 -3.99 -7.07
C ARG A 139 10.79 -4.08 -5.58
N THR A 140 11.78 -4.13 -4.69
CA THR A 140 11.55 -4.11 -3.24
C THR A 140 10.87 -2.81 -2.80
N LYS A 141 11.26 -1.66 -3.36
CA LYS A 141 10.59 -0.39 -3.08
C LYS A 141 9.14 -0.39 -3.56
N GLU A 142 8.89 -0.81 -4.80
CA GLU A 142 7.53 -0.92 -5.35
C GLU A 142 6.63 -1.81 -4.47
N LEU A 143 7.12 -3.01 -4.10
CA LEU A 143 6.41 -3.93 -3.21
C LEU A 143 6.13 -3.32 -1.84
N SER A 144 7.08 -2.56 -1.27
CA SER A 144 6.87 -1.90 0.02
C SER A 144 5.75 -0.86 -0.03
N TYR A 145 5.58 -0.17 -1.17
CA TYR A 145 4.50 0.80 -1.36
C TYR A 145 3.15 0.12 -1.52
N ILE A 146 3.08 -0.95 -2.32
CA ILE A 146 1.87 -1.77 -2.46
C ILE A 146 1.45 -2.33 -1.11
N TYR A 147 2.39 -2.89 -0.35
CA TYR A 147 2.13 -3.42 1.00
C TYR A 147 1.62 -2.34 1.96
N LYS A 148 2.23 -1.14 1.95
CA LYS A 148 1.78 -0.01 2.77
C LYS A 148 0.32 0.35 2.46
N ILE A 149 -0.02 0.49 1.18
CA ILE A 149 -1.37 0.85 0.73
C ILE A 149 -2.36 -0.25 1.08
N GLY A 150 -2.07 -1.50 0.70
CA GLY A 150 -2.96 -2.63 0.96
C GLY A 150 -3.24 -2.79 2.45
N ARG A 151 -2.23 -2.67 3.31
CA ARG A 151 -2.39 -2.77 4.76
C ARG A 151 -3.15 -1.61 5.38
N GLU A 152 -2.80 -0.36 5.03
CA GLU A 152 -3.43 0.82 5.61
C GLU A 152 -4.88 0.97 5.10
N ALA A 153 -5.11 0.80 3.80
CA ALA A 153 -6.44 0.92 3.20
C ALA A 153 -7.39 -0.22 3.63
N SER A 154 -6.88 -1.43 3.89
CA SER A 154 -7.70 -2.55 4.36
C SER A 154 -7.92 -2.56 5.88
N SER A 155 -7.34 -1.61 6.63
CA SER A 155 -7.47 -1.57 8.09
C SER A 155 -8.80 -0.99 8.60
N THR A 156 -9.53 -0.31 7.71
CA THR A 156 -10.83 0.30 7.97
C THR A 156 -11.79 -0.08 6.85
N LEU A 157 -13.08 -0.17 7.18
CA LEU A 157 -14.16 -0.40 6.21
C LEU A 157 -14.97 0.88 5.96
N GLU A 158 -14.58 1.99 6.57
CA GLU A 158 -15.21 3.28 6.35
C GLU A 158 -14.70 3.90 5.04
N LEU A 159 -15.56 3.98 4.03
CA LEU A 159 -15.22 4.38 2.66
C LEU A 159 -14.39 5.67 2.60
N ASN A 160 -14.76 6.69 3.39
CA ASN A 160 -14.07 7.97 3.40
C ASN A 160 -12.62 7.85 3.91
N GLU A 161 -12.39 7.03 4.93
CA GLU A 161 -11.04 6.79 5.48
C GLU A 161 -10.18 5.97 4.51
N VAL A 162 -10.79 4.97 3.86
CA VAL A 162 -10.14 4.18 2.80
C VAL A 162 -9.71 5.10 1.65
N LEU A 163 -10.61 5.96 1.17
CA LEU A 163 -10.33 6.90 0.09
C LEU A 163 -9.24 7.91 0.47
N ASP A 164 -9.27 8.50 1.68
CA ASP A 164 -8.23 9.42 2.15
C ASP A 164 -6.85 8.74 2.23
N THR A 165 -6.82 7.52 2.75
CA THR A 165 -5.61 6.70 2.84
C THR A 165 -5.02 6.42 1.45
N ILE A 166 -5.86 6.04 0.49
CA ILE A 166 -5.46 5.77 -0.90
C ILE A 166 -4.88 7.03 -1.55
N VAL A 167 -5.59 8.17 -1.52
CA VAL A 167 -5.08 9.40 -2.16
C VAL A 167 -3.83 9.93 -1.48
N LYS A 168 -3.72 9.81 -0.15
CA LYS A 168 -2.51 10.17 0.61
C LYS A 168 -1.32 9.32 0.18
N CYS A 169 -1.44 8.00 0.28
CA CYS A 169 -0.34 7.11 -0.04
C CYS A 169 0.05 7.20 -1.52
N THR A 170 -0.91 7.25 -2.43
CA THR A 170 -0.64 7.38 -3.88
C THR A 170 0.13 8.66 -4.17
N THR A 171 -0.25 9.77 -3.51
CA THR A 171 0.41 11.07 -3.65
C THR A 171 1.86 11.04 -3.14
N GLU A 172 2.11 10.41 -1.99
CA GLU A 172 3.45 10.24 -1.40
C GLU A 172 4.34 9.35 -2.28
N VAL A 173 3.82 8.20 -2.71
CA VAL A 173 4.56 7.18 -3.46
C VAL A 173 4.97 7.68 -4.84
N LEU A 174 4.04 8.33 -5.56
CA LEU A 174 4.27 8.81 -6.92
C LEU A 174 4.74 10.27 -6.99
N ASN A 175 4.92 10.93 -5.83
CA ASN A 175 5.29 12.33 -5.70
C ASN A 175 4.36 13.24 -6.52
N LEU A 176 3.05 13.11 -6.32
CA LEU A 176 2.03 13.84 -7.08
C LEU A 176 1.72 15.20 -6.43
N LYS A 177 1.32 16.18 -7.25
CA LYS A 177 0.74 17.43 -6.74
C LYS A 177 -0.74 17.27 -6.43
N ILE A 178 -1.45 16.53 -7.27
CA ILE A 178 -2.89 16.28 -7.12
C ILE A 178 -3.15 14.79 -7.37
N CYS A 179 -3.99 14.19 -6.54
CA CYS A 179 -4.54 12.86 -6.75
C CYS A 179 -6.03 12.89 -6.51
N THR A 180 -6.81 12.26 -7.38
CA THR A 180 -8.26 12.12 -7.22
C THR A 180 -8.71 10.69 -7.49
N VAL A 181 -9.70 10.24 -6.73
CA VAL A 181 -10.42 8.99 -6.92
C VAL A 181 -11.86 9.32 -7.23
N LEU A 182 -12.32 8.82 -8.37
CA LEU A 182 -13.70 8.94 -8.83
C LEU A 182 -14.34 7.56 -8.78
N LEU A 183 -15.50 7.42 -8.14
CA LEU A 183 -16.23 6.16 -8.12
C LEU A 183 -17.48 6.25 -9.00
N VAL A 184 -17.88 5.11 -9.55
CA VAL A 184 -19.12 4.98 -10.32
C VAL A 184 -20.29 4.99 -9.35
N GLU A 185 -21.21 5.93 -9.54
CA GLU A 185 -22.49 5.99 -8.85
C GLU A 185 -23.51 5.16 -9.64
N GLU A 186 -24.01 4.08 -9.03
CA GLU A 186 -25.02 3.18 -9.61
C GLU A 186 -26.43 3.78 -9.57
N THR A 187 -26.59 4.97 -10.17
CA THR A 187 -27.90 5.57 -10.45
C THR A 187 -28.31 5.29 -11.90
N ALA A 188 -29.58 5.58 -12.24
CA ALA A 188 -30.14 5.36 -13.58
C ALA A 188 -29.33 5.99 -14.75
N ALA A 189 -28.42 6.93 -14.46
CA ALA A 189 -27.61 7.61 -15.47
C ALA A 189 -26.11 7.27 -15.42
N GLU A 190 -25.66 6.31 -14.59
CA GLU A 190 -24.26 5.89 -14.32
C GLU A 190 -23.21 7.02 -14.48
N ARG A 191 -22.75 7.59 -13.38
CA ARG A 191 -21.80 8.72 -13.41
C ARG A 191 -20.59 8.48 -12.51
N LEU A 192 -19.42 8.93 -12.95
CA LEU A 192 -18.25 9.05 -12.09
C LEU A 192 -18.35 10.31 -11.25
N ARG A 193 -18.17 10.18 -9.93
CA ARG A 193 -18.13 11.29 -8.98
C ARG A 193 -16.85 11.27 -8.19
N VAL A 194 -16.28 12.45 -7.94
CA VAL A 194 -15.09 12.59 -7.10
C VAL A 194 -15.47 12.31 -5.64
N LEU A 195 -14.89 11.27 -5.05
CA LEU A 195 -15.10 10.91 -3.65
C LEU A 195 -13.81 10.96 -2.82
N GLY A 196 -12.64 10.87 -3.46
CA GLY A 196 -11.35 11.09 -2.81
C GLY A 196 -10.54 12.15 -3.55
N ALA A 197 -9.93 13.08 -2.83
CA ALA A 197 -9.06 14.09 -3.44
C ALA A 197 -7.98 14.59 -2.48
N ARG A 198 -6.79 14.85 -3.02
CA ARG A 198 -5.68 15.49 -2.32
C ARG A 198 -4.97 16.48 -3.24
N GLY A 199 -4.50 17.60 -2.69
CA GLY A 199 -3.82 18.66 -3.45
C GLY A 199 -4.77 19.60 -4.22
N ILE A 200 -6.08 19.44 -4.03
CA ILE A 200 -7.12 20.26 -4.64
C ILE A 200 -8.26 20.48 -3.64
N ASN A 201 -8.97 21.61 -3.74
CA ASN A 201 -10.12 21.90 -2.89
C ASN A 201 -11.32 21.03 -3.28
N PHE A 202 -11.65 20.04 -2.44
CA PHE A 202 -12.73 19.08 -2.67
C PHE A 202 -14.08 19.75 -3.00
N LYS A 203 -14.45 20.82 -2.28
CA LYS A 203 -15.72 21.54 -2.49
C LYS A 203 -15.90 22.12 -3.90
N ARG A 204 -14.80 22.30 -4.65
CA ARG A 204 -14.85 22.78 -6.04
C ARG A 204 -15.14 21.68 -7.05
N ILE A 205 -14.82 20.43 -6.72
CA ILE A 205 -14.86 19.29 -7.65
C ILE A 205 -15.86 18.19 -7.25
N GLU A 206 -16.38 18.20 -6.02
CA GLU A 206 -17.35 17.22 -5.50
C GLU A 206 -18.67 17.17 -6.30
N LYS A 207 -18.98 18.26 -7.03
CA LYS A 207 -20.16 18.39 -7.88
C LYS A 207 -19.92 17.97 -9.33
N GLU A 208 -18.67 17.68 -9.70
CA GLU A 208 -18.37 17.17 -11.02
C GLU A 208 -18.92 15.75 -11.18
N ALA A 209 -19.67 15.53 -12.25
CA ALA A 209 -20.24 14.24 -12.58
C ALA A 209 -19.90 13.93 -14.05
N ILE A 210 -19.09 12.90 -14.26
CA ILE A 210 -18.54 12.55 -15.58
C ILE A 210 -19.31 11.35 -16.13
N THR A 211 -19.87 11.47 -17.33
CA THR A 211 -20.54 10.35 -17.98
C THR A 211 -19.56 9.39 -18.64
N ARG A 212 -20.01 8.17 -18.90
CA ARG A 212 -19.17 7.14 -19.52
C ARG A 212 -18.70 7.58 -20.91
N GLY A 213 -17.39 7.53 -21.15
CA GLY A 213 -16.75 7.98 -22.38
C GLY A 213 -16.47 9.49 -22.47
N GLN A 214 -16.98 10.28 -21.52
CA GLN A 214 -16.74 11.72 -21.47
C GLN A 214 -15.42 12.04 -20.77
N GLY A 215 -14.60 12.90 -21.37
CA GLY A 215 -13.38 13.35 -20.74
C GLY A 215 -12.31 12.27 -20.71
N ILE A 216 -11.19 12.56 -20.02
CA ILE A 216 -10.12 11.57 -19.86
C ILE A 216 -10.57 10.43 -18.94
N SER A 217 -11.12 10.75 -17.76
CA SER A 217 -11.60 9.75 -16.79
C SER A 217 -12.73 8.89 -17.34
N GLY A 218 -13.73 9.49 -18.02
CA GLY A 218 -14.82 8.72 -18.61
C GLY A 218 -14.36 7.87 -19.80
N TRP A 219 -13.35 8.30 -20.57
CA TRP A 219 -12.73 7.46 -21.60
C TRP A 219 -12.03 6.26 -20.98
N ALA A 220 -11.23 6.45 -19.93
CA ALA A 220 -10.56 5.35 -19.22
C ALA A 220 -11.57 4.34 -18.66
N TRP A 221 -12.66 4.84 -18.08
CA TRP A 221 -13.77 4.02 -17.63
C TRP A 221 -14.45 3.23 -18.77
N LYS A 222 -14.72 3.87 -19.91
CA LYS A 222 -15.36 3.21 -21.06
C LYS A 222 -14.49 2.10 -21.65
N ASN A 223 -13.21 2.36 -21.85
CA ASN A 223 -12.30 1.46 -22.56
C ASN A 223 -11.54 0.50 -21.65
N LYS A 224 -11.64 0.64 -20.32
CA LYS A 224 -10.88 -0.12 -19.32
C LYS A 224 -9.37 -0.03 -19.52
N GLU A 225 -8.89 1.12 -19.97
CA GLU A 225 -7.50 1.34 -20.32
C GLU A 225 -6.86 2.47 -19.49
N ALA A 226 -5.61 2.25 -19.11
CA ALA A 226 -4.78 3.22 -18.40
C ALA A 226 -4.14 4.21 -19.38
N LEU A 227 -4.09 5.48 -19.02
CA LEU A 227 -3.59 6.57 -19.85
C LEU A 227 -2.40 7.28 -19.21
N LEU A 228 -1.38 7.53 -20.02
CA LEU A 228 -0.27 8.44 -19.72
C LEU A 228 -0.33 9.61 -20.70
N ILE A 229 -0.58 10.81 -20.18
CA ILE A 229 -0.75 12.03 -20.94
C ILE A 229 0.33 13.02 -20.50
N LYS A 230 1.14 13.47 -21.47
CA LYS A 230 2.24 14.41 -21.18
C LYS A 230 1.75 15.83 -20.95
N ASP A 231 0.72 16.23 -21.67
CA ASP A 231 0.07 17.53 -21.53
C ASP A 231 -1.43 17.38 -21.77
N ILE A 232 -2.22 17.56 -20.72
CA ILE A 232 -3.69 17.51 -20.74
C ILE A 232 -4.26 18.54 -21.71
N GLY A 233 -3.64 19.72 -21.83
CA GLY A 233 -4.14 20.81 -22.68
C GLY A 233 -4.09 20.51 -24.18
N GLN A 234 -3.30 19.50 -24.58
CA GLN A 234 -3.16 19.04 -25.96
C GLN A 234 -3.97 17.76 -26.25
N ASP A 235 -4.59 17.16 -25.24
CA ASP A 235 -5.36 15.92 -25.41
C ASP A 235 -6.78 16.25 -25.90
N SER A 236 -7.21 15.61 -26.99
CA SER A 236 -8.53 15.82 -27.59
C SER A 236 -9.69 15.40 -26.69
N ARG A 237 -9.44 14.57 -25.67
CA ARG A 237 -10.42 14.12 -24.69
C ARG A 237 -10.56 15.10 -23.53
N PHE A 238 -9.77 16.17 -23.46
CA PHE A 238 -9.89 17.15 -22.39
C PHE A 238 -11.11 18.06 -22.60
N ILE A 239 -12.02 18.08 -21.63
CA ILE A 239 -13.31 18.82 -21.68
C ILE A 239 -13.29 20.07 -20.78
N GLY A 240 -12.19 20.31 -20.05
CA GLY A 240 -12.09 21.44 -19.12
C GLY A 240 -12.01 22.81 -19.82
N ARG A 241 -12.43 23.86 -19.11
CA ARG A 241 -12.20 25.24 -19.56
C ARG A 241 -10.68 25.48 -19.56
N LYS A 242 -10.10 25.82 -20.71
CA LYS A 242 -8.65 26.14 -20.91
C LYS A 242 -8.03 27.12 -19.88
N LYS A 243 -8.83 27.76 -19.02
CA LYS A 243 -8.41 28.73 -17.99
C LYS A 243 -8.18 28.14 -16.58
N GLU A 244 -8.51 26.88 -16.32
CA GLU A 244 -8.28 26.27 -15.00
C GLU A 244 -6.85 25.68 -14.91
N ARG A 245 -5.92 26.45 -14.34
CA ARG A 245 -4.50 26.08 -14.17
C ARG A 245 -4.24 24.74 -13.45
N TYR A 246 -5.22 24.21 -12.71
CA TYR A 246 -5.08 22.94 -11.99
C TYR A 246 -5.02 21.72 -12.93
N TYR A 247 -5.62 21.85 -14.13
CA TYR A 247 -5.59 20.83 -15.18
C TYR A 247 -4.47 21.07 -16.21
N ALA A 248 -3.51 21.96 -15.92
CA ALA A 248 -2.36 22.17 -16.80
C ALA A 248 -1.25 21.16 -16.48
N GLY A 249 -0.67 20.53 -17.51
CA GLY A 249 0.48 19.63 -17.37
C GLY A 249 0.15 18.15 -17.56
N SER A 250 0.92 17.26 -16.94
CA SER A 250 0.86 15.82 -17.20
C SER A 250 -0.13 15.08 -16.30
N LEU A 251 -0.70 14.00 -16.80
CA LEU A 251 -1.68 13.14 -16.12
C LEU A 251 -1.33 11.66 -16.33
N ILE A 252 -1.49 10.88 -15.27
CA ILE A 252 -1.71 9.44 -15.36
C ILE A 252 -3.12 9.11 -14.83
N CYS A 253 -3.85 8.29 -15.55
CA CYS A 253 -5.25 7.95 -15.26
C CYS A 253 -5.40 6.43 -15.39
N VAL A 254 -5.93 5.79 -14.35
CA VAL A 254 -6.03 4.33 -14.28
C VAL A 254 -7.43 3.92 -13.81
N PRO A 255 -8.12 3.01 -14.52
CA PRO A 255 -9.36 2.42 -14.04
C PRO A 255 -9.16 1.61 -12.76
N LEU A 256 -10.10 1.74 -11.82
CA LEU A 256 -10.20 0.88 -10.63
C LEU A 256 -11.10 -0.30 -10.99
N GLU A 257 -10.51 -1.48 -11.15
CA GLU A 257 -11.23 -2.70 -11.51
C GLU A 257 -11.30 -3.67 -10.33
N ALA A 258 -12.52 -4.07 -9.96
CA ALA A 258 -12.78 -5.10 -8.97
C ALA A 258 -13.76 -6.12 -9.56
N LYS A 259 -13.46 -7.43 -9.42
CA LYS A 259 -14.30 -8.54 -9.90
C LYS A 259 -14.75 -8.41 -11.37
N GLY A 260 -13.91 -7.87 -12.25
CA GLY A 260 -14.19 -7.68 -13.68
C GLY A 260 -15.05 -6.45 -14.04
N LYS A 261 -15.43 -5.65 -13.05
CA LYS A 261 -16.18 -4.39 -13.20
C LYS A 261 -15.30 -3.20 -12.86
N ILE A 262 -15.40 -2.13 -13.65
CA ILE A 262 -14.78 -0.85 -13.29
C ILE A 262 -15.68 -0.15 -12.27
N ILE A 263 -15.18 -0.02 -11.05
CA ILE A 263 -15.86 0.64 -9.93
C ILE A 263 -15.50 2.13 -9.84
N GLY A 264 -14.48 2.56 -10.59
CA GLY A 264 -14.00 3.94 -10.55
C GLY A 264 -12.76 4.19 -11.39
N VAL A 265 -12.13 5.33 -11.17
CA VAL A 265 -10.88 5.76 -11.81
C VAL A 265 -10.03 6.51 -10.78
N ILE A 266 -8.73 6.26 -10.77
CA ILE A 266 -7.74 7.05 -10.03
C ILE A 266 -6.90 7.89 -10.98
N ASN A 267 -6.74 9.17 -10.64
CA ASN A 267 -5.96 10.14 -11.40
C ASN A 267 -4.79 10.66 -10.57
N GLY A 268 -3.64 10.83 -11.21
CA GLY A 268 -2.50 11.56 -10.69
C GLY A 268 -2.10 12.67 -11.66
N ASN A 269 -2.04 13.91 -11.16
CA ASN A 269 -1.65 15.07 -11.96
C ASN A 269 -0.37 15.67 -11.42
N ASN A 270 0.56 15.95 -12.35
CA ASN A 270 1.82 16.65 -12.15
C ASN A 270 2.70 16.10 -11.03
N LYS A 271 3.96 15.77 -11.35
CA LYS A 271 4.91 15.47 -10.29
C LYS A 271 5.31 16.72 -9.50
N THR A 272 5.57 16.56 -8.20
CA THR A 272 6.06 17.64 -7.32
C THR A 272 7.42 18.17 -7.79
N ASN A 273 8.28 17.29 -8.30
CA ASN A 273 9.59 17.61 -8.86
C ASN A 273 9.55 18.27 -10.26
N GLY A 274 8.37 18.37 -10.88
CA GLY A 274 8.19 18.97 -12.21
C GLY A 274 8.55 18.07 -13.40
N GLU A 275 8.98 16.83 -13.17
CA GLU A 275 9.24 15.87 -14.25
C GLU A 275 7.94 15.38 -14.91
N SER A 276 8.01 15.01 -16.20
CA SER A 276 6.92 14.30 -16.87
C SER A 276 6.79 12.86 -16.38
N PHE A 277 5.57 12.33 -16.39
CA PHE A 277 5.34 10.91 -16.13
C PHE A 277 6.02 10.00 -17.16
N LYS A 278 6.59 8.91 -16.66
CA LYS A 278 7.22 7.83 -17.41
C LYS A 278 6.34 6.59 -17.34
N GLN A 279 6.60 5.61 -18.21
CA GLN A 279 5.85 4.36 -18.22
C GLN A 279 5.91 3.62 -16.88
N GLY A 280 7.02 3.69 -16.15
CA GLY A 280 7.15 3.13 -14.81
C GLY A 280 6.18 3.74 -13.80
N ASP A 281 5.85 5.04 -13.91
CA ASP A 281 4.88 5.70 -13.04
C ASP A 281 3.46 5.19 -13.31
N LEU A 282 3.10 4.99 -14.58
CA LEU A 282 1.82 4.41 -14.97
C LEU A 282 1.68 2.98 -14.47
N LEU A 283 2.74 2.16 -14.61
CA LEU A 283 2.75 0.78 -14.12
C LEU A 283 2.58 0.74 -12.60
N LEU A 284 3.32 1.58 -11.86
CA LEU A 284 3.18 1.64 -10.41
C LEU A 284 1.76 2.09 -9.99
N LEU A 285 1.18 3.09 -10.66
CA LEU A 285 -0.20 3.50 -10.37
C LEU A 285 -1.21 2.37 -10.70
N ARG A 286 -0.95 1.54 -11.71
CA ARG A 286 -1.80 0.37 -12.02
C ARG A 286 -1.80 -0.66 -10.90
N GLU A 287 -0.65 -0.96 -10.33
CA GLU A 287 -0.57 -1.88 -9.19
C GLU A 287 -1.28 -1.29 -7.96
N ILE A 288 -1.08 0.00 -7.70
CA ILE A 288 -1.78 0.71 -6.61
C ILE A 288 -3.29 0.70 -6.84
N ALA A 289 -3.74 0.93 -8.08
CA ALA A 289 -5.14 0.97 -8.45
C ALA A 289 -5.81 -0.40 -8.25
N ALA A 290 -5.14 -1.51 -8.57
CA ALA A 290 -5.67 -2.85 -8.37
C ALA A 290 -5.95 -3.12 -6.88
N GLU A 291 -4.97 -2.85 -6.00
CA GLU A 291 -5.13 -3.02 -4.55
C GLU A 291 -6.19 -2.06 -3.97
N SER A 292 -6.15 -0.79 -4.42
CA SER A 292 -7.11 0.24 -4.03
C SER A 292 -8.54 -0.15 -4.43
N ALA A 293 -8.74 -0.73 -5.61
CA ALA A 293 -10.05 -1.16 -6.07
C ALA A 293 -10.64 -2.23 -5.17
N ILE A 294 -9.82 -3.18 -4.69
CA ILE A 294 -10.26 -4.22 -3.74
C ILE A 294 -10.68 -3.59 -2.40
N ALA A 295 -9.86 -2.70 -1.84
CA ALA A 295 -10.17 -2.05 -0.57
C ALA A 295 -11.44 -1.18 -0.65
N ILE A 296 -11.59 -0.41 -1.73
CA ILE A 296 -12.77 0.41 -2.00
C ILE A 296 -14.01 -0.47 -2.18
N GLU A 297 -13.93 -1.55 -2.96
CA GLU A 297 -15.02 -2.50 -3.13
C GLU A 297 -15.47 -3.10 -1.79
N ASN A 298 -14.53 -3.50 -0.93
CA ASN A 298 -14.86 -4.03 0.39
C ASN A 298 -15.56 -3.00 1.27
N ALA A 299 -15.10 -1.74 1.26
CA ALA A 299 -15.74 -0.65 1.99
C ALA A 299 -17.14 -0.34 1.46
N LEU A 300 -17.34 -0.33 0.13
CA LEU A 300 -18.65 -0.16 -0.50
C LEU A 300 -19.60 -1.30 -0.15
N LEU A 301 -19.15 -2.56 -0.21
CA LEU A 301 -19.94 -3.73 0.17
C LEU A 301 -20.37 -3.66 1.63
N TYR A 302 -19.46 -3.26 2.52
CA TYR A 302 -19.76 -3.10 3.93
C TYR A 302 -20.76 -1.97 4.19
N LYS A 303 -20.60 -0.83 3.50
CA LYS A 303 -21.57 0.28 3.55
C LYS A 303 -22.96 -0.16 3.09
N ASN A 304 -23.04 -0.81 1.93
CA ASN A 304 -24.31 -1.32 1.38
C ASN A 304 -24.96 -2.32 2.34
N LEU A 305 -24.16 -3.19 2.97
CA LEU A 305 -24.67 -4.13 3.97
C LEU A 305 -25.30 -3.40 5.17
N LYS A 306 -24.64 -2.37 5.71
CA LYS A 306 -25.18 -1.52 6.79
C LYS A 306 -26.52 -0.88 6.37
N GLU A 307 -26.57 -0.28 5.18
CA GLU A 307 -27.78 0.36 4.65
C GLU A 307 -28.93 -0.65 4.47
N ILE A 308 -28.64 -1.85 3.94
CA ILE A 308 -29.63 -2.93 3.79
C ILE A 308 -30.18 -3.38 5.16
N TYR A 309 -29.32 -3.53 6.16
CA TYR A 309 -29.77 -3.87 7.52
C TYR A 309 -30.71 -2.81 8.09
N VAL A 310 -30.35 -1.53 7.99
CA VAL A 310 -31.20 -0.43 8.45
C VAL A 310 -32.53 -0.43 7.70
N HIS A 311 -32.51 -0.50 6.37
CA HIS A 311 -33.74 -0.54 5.57
C HIS A 311 -34.62 -1.75 5.90
N THR A 312 -34.03 -2.91 6.17
CA THR A 312 -34.77 -4.12 6.55
C THR A 312 -35.47 -3.94 7.91
N ILE A 313 -34.75 -3.40 8.90
CA ILE A 313 -35.32 -3.14 10.23
C ILE A 313 -36.39 -2.05 10.14
N SER A 314 -36.14 -0.96 9.41
CA SER A 314 -37.12 0.11 9.19
C SER A 314 -38.36 -0.40 8.44
N ALA A 315 -38.21 -1.32 7.49
CA ALA A 315 -39.35 -1.95 6.80
C ALA A 315 -40.17 -2.84 7.74
N LEU A 316 -39.51 -3.62 8.60
CA LEU A 316 -40.19 -4.42 9.63
C LEU A 316 -40.91 -3.55 10.65
N ALA A 317 -40.25 -2.48 11.12
CA ALA A 317 -40.87 -1.47 11.99
C ALA A 317 -42.10 -0.85 11.31
N SER A 318 -41.95 -0.44 10.05
CA SER A 318 -43.04 0.14 9.24
C SER A 318 -44.18 -0.84 8.97
N ALA A 319 -43.93 -2.16 8.96
CA ALA A 319 -44.97 -3.18 8.81
C ALA A 319 -45.75 -3.40 10.11
N LEU A 320 -45.06 -3.32 11.26
CA LEU A 320 -45.71 -3.33 12.57
C LEU A 320 -46.57 -2.07 12.77
N GLU A 321 -45.99 -0.92 12.45
CA GLU A 321 -46.69 0.37 12.45
C GLU A 321 -47.90 0.38 11.51
N ALA A 322 -47.89 -0.35 10.39
CA ALA A 322 -49.03 -0.38 9.46
C ALA A 322 -50.32 -0.96 10.08
N LYS A 323 -50.23 -1.68 11.20
CA LYS A 323 -51.40 -2.09 12.00
C LYS A 323 -52.07 -0.89 12.70
N ASP A 324 -51.34 0.21 12.87
CA ASP A 324 -51.80 1.48 13.38
C ASP A 324 -51.73 2.55 12.27
N ARG A 325 -52.90 2.91 11.72
CA ARG A 325 -53.06 3.73 10.50
C ARG A 325 -52.38 5.11 10.56
N TYR A 326 -51.87 5.52 11.73
CA TYR A 326 -51.28 6.83 12.02
C TYR A 326 -49.73 6.84 12.09
N MET A 327 -49.07 5.72 12.39
CA MET A 327 -47.66 5.74 12.82
C MET A 327 -46.63 5.95 11.69
N ARG A 328 -46.91 5.55 10.45
CA ARG A 328 -45.92 5.68 9.35
C ARG A 328 -45.57 7.12 9.01
N SER A 329 -46.54 8.04 9.01
CA SER A 329 -46.26 9.47 8.76
C SER A 329 -45.54 10.14 9.94
N HIS A 330 -45.70 9.60 11.14
CA HIS A 330 -45.13 10.16 12.36
C HIS A 330 -43.60 10.01 12.35
N SER A 331 -43.10 8.79 12.17
CA SER A 331 -41.65 8.51 12.17
C SER A 331 -40.90 9.33 11.10
N GLU A 332 -41.50 9.54 9.92
CA GLU A 332 -40.93 10.40 8.86
C GLU A 332 -40.89 11.89 9.24
N ASN A 333 -41.96 12.41 9.86
CA ASN A 333 -42.04 13.80 10.27
C ASN A 333 -41.07 14.12 11.42
N VAL A 334 -40.99 13.23 12.42
CA VAL A 334 -40.04 13.31 13.53
C VAL A 334 -38.62 13.33 12.98
N THR A 335 -38.31 12.40 12.06
CA THR A 335 -37.00 12.35 11.38
C THR A 335 -36.68 13.67 10.67
N THR A 336 -37.64 14.20 9.91
CA THR A 336 -37.44 15.45 9.15
C THR A 336 -37.17 16.65 10.07
N CYS A 337 -37.90 16.75 11.18
CA CYS A 337 -37.70 17.82 12.17
C CYS A 337 -36.34 17.68 12.89
N ALA A 338 -36.00 16.46 13.33
CA ALA A 338 -34.76 16.18 14.04
C ALA A 338 -33.52 16.46 13.18
N VAL A 339 -33.55 16.05 11.91
CA VAL A 339 -32.49 16.35 10.94
C VAL A 339 -32.33 17.85 10.74
N ALA A 340 -33.43 18.60 10.60
CA ALA A 340 -33.35 20.06 10.43
C ALA A 340 -32.75 20.77 11.66
N ILE A 341 -33.04 20.29 12.88
CA ILE A 341 -32.40 20.79 14.11
C ILE A 341 -30.89 20.46 14.10
N ALA A 342 -30.53 19.23 13.74
CA ALA A 342 -29.14 18.78 13.70
C ALA A 342 -28.30 19.54 12.64
N GLU A 343 -28.89 19.82 11.47
CA GLU A 343 -28.28 20.65 10.42
C GLU A 343 -28.05 22.09 10.90
N GLU A 344 -29.04 22.71 11.56
CA GLU A 344 -28.93 24.08 12.10
C GLU A 344 -27.86 24.18 13.20
N LEU A 345 -27.64 23.10 13.96
CA LEU A 345 -26.56 22.98 14.94
C LEU A 345 -25.17 22.78 14.31
N GLY A 346 -25.10 22.53 13.00
CA GLY A 346 -23.85 22.25 12.29
C GLY A 346 -23.25 20.89 12.64
N LEU A 347 -24.06 19.89 13.00
CA LEU A 347 -23.59 18.54 13.27
C LEU A 347 -23.00 17.90 12.00
N SER A 348 -22.05 16.97 12.18
CA SER A 348 -21.46 16.25 11.06
C SER A 348 -22.48 15.30 10.41
N ALA A 349 -22.27 14.98 9.12
CA ALA A 349 -23.16 14.06 8.39
C ALA A 349 -23.34 12.70 9.10
N SER A 350 -22.27 12.17 9.71
CA SER A 350 -22.32 10.93 10.50
C SER A 350 -23.19 11.07 11.75
N GLN A 351 -23.11 12.19 12.47
CA GLN A 351 -23.99 12.44 13.62
C GLN A 351 -25.46 12.60 13.20
N ILE A 352 -25.71 13.29 12.09
CA ILE A 352 -27.06 13.45 11.52
C ILE A 352 -27.63 12.09 11.13
N GLU A 353 -26.84 11.22 10.49
CA GLU A 353 -27.25 9.87 10.09
C GLU A 353 -27.66 9.01 11.29
N VAL A 354 -26.89 9.06 12.40
CA VAL A 354 -27.24 8.36 13.64
C VAL A 354 -28.56 8.87 14.22
N ILE A 355 -28.79 10.18 14.25
CA ILE A 355 -30.06 10.77 14.72
C ILE A 355 -31.21 10.37 13.81
N GLN A 356 -31.00 10.38 12.48
CA GLN A 356 -31.99 9.97 11.50
C GLN A 356 -32.41 8.51 11.70
N GLN A 357 -31.45 7.60 11.83
CA GLN A 357 -31.72 6.18 12.10
C GLN A 357 -32.41 5.99 13.45
N ALA A 358 -32.03 6.74 14.48
CA ALA A 358 -32.70 6.68 15.78
C ALA A 358 -34.15 7.15 15.70
N CYS A 359 -34.46 8.22 14.95
CA CYS A 359 -35.83 8.66 14.72
C CYS A 359 -36.67 7.61 13.98
N GLN A 360 -36.10 6.90 13.01
CA GLN A 360 -36.82 5.85 12.28
C GLN A 360 -37.12 4.62 13.15
N LEU A 361 -36.33 4.39 14.20
CA LEU A 361 -36.36 3.16 15.00
C LEU A 361 -36.79 3.37 16.45
N HIS A 362 -37.10 4.61 16.87
CA HIS A 362 -37.35 4.96 18.28
C HIS A 362 -38.50 4.15 18.91
N ASP A 363 -39.51 3.83 18.10
CA ASP A 363 -40.70 3.12 18.51
C ASP A 363 -40.67 1.60 18.26
N LEU A 364 -39.55 1.05 17.76
CA LEU A 364 -39.40 -0.38 17.43
C LEU A 364 -39.75 -1.30 18.61
N GLY A 365 -39.47 -0.87 19.85
CA GLY A 365 -39.76 -1.66 21.04
C GLY A 365 -41.24 -1.85 21.35
N LYS A 366 -42.15 -1.13 20.67
CA LYS A 366 -43.60 -1.33 20.79
C LYS A 366 -44.06 -2.71 20.32
N ILE A 367 -43.23 -3.44 19.56
CA ILE A 367 -43.47 -4.83 19.14
C ILE A 367 -43.77 -5.77 20.32
N GLY A 368 -43.22 -5.48 21.50
CA GLY A 368 -43.41 -6.30 22.70
C GLY A 368 -44.65 -5.96 23.51
N ILE A 369 -45.42 -4.91 23.14
CA ILE A 369 -46.58 -4.47 23.90
C ILE A 369 -47.84 -5.12 23.32
N HIS A 370 -48.72 -5.61 24.19
CA HIS A 370 -49.98 -6.22 23.76
C HIS A 370 -50.90 -5.21 23.02
N ASP A 371 -51.54 -5.69 21.95
CA ASP A 371 -52.44 -4.89 21.10
C ASP A 371 -53.58 -4.20 21.88
N TYR A 372 -54.08 -4.81 22.97
CA TYR A 372 -55.16 -4.22 23.77
C TYR A 372 -54.70 -2.99 24.55
N ILE A 373 -53.41 -2.89 24.90
CA ILE A 373 -52.82 -1.72 25.55
C ILE A 373 -52.60 -0.61 24.51
N LEU A 374 -51.98 -0.95 23.38
CA LEU A 374 -51.69 0.01 22.31
C LEU A 374 -52.97 0.64 21.71
N ASN A 375 -54.04 -0.14 21.56
CA ASN A 375 -55.29 0.31 20.94
C ASN A 375 -56.36 0.79 21.95
N LYS A 376 -56.00 0.96 23.24
CA LYS A 376 -56.97 1.35 24.27
C LYS A 376 -57.51 2.76 24.01
N LYS A 377 -58.84 2.90 23.91
CA LYS A 377 -59.52 4.20 23.64
C LYS A 377 -59.64 5.12 24.87
N GLY A 378 -59.18 4.68 26.03
CA GLY A 378 -59.26 5.40 27.31
C GLY A 378 -57.90 5.55 27.97
N ARG A 379 -57.87 6.05 29.20
CA ARG A 379 -56.62 6.15 29.98
C ARG A 379 -56.05 4.76 30.26
N LEU A 380 -54.72 4.66 30.15
CA LEU A 380 -53.98 3.48 30.59
C LEU A 380 -53.96 3.42 32.13
N SER A 381 -54.00 2.23 32.69
CA SER A 381 -53.72 2.00 34.12
C SER A 381 -52.22 2.27 34.40
N PRO A 382 -51.82 2.46 35.67
CA PRO A 382 -50.41 2.60 36.02
C PRO A 382 -49.54 1.44 35.49
N GLU A 383 -50.04 0.21 35.59
CA GLU A 383 -49.35 -1.02 35.15
C GLU A 383 -49.25 -1.08 33.62
N GLU A 384 -50.33 -0.73 32.91
CA GLU A 384 -50.31 -0.64 31.43
C GLU A 384 -49.36 0.46 30.95
N TRP A 385 -49.26 1.58 31.69
CA TRP A 385 -48.33 2.65 31.38
C TRP A 385 -46.87 2.25 31.65
N ASP A 386 -46.61 1.51 32.72
CA ASP A 386 -45.29 0.94 33.00
C ASP A 386 -44.84 0.00 31.88
N GLU A 387 -45.75 -0.81 31.35
CA GLU A 387 -45.49 -1.67 30.18
C GLU A 387 -45.17 -0.84 28.92
N VAL A 388 -45.87 0.26 28.68
CA VAL A 388 -45.58 1.15 27.54
C VAL A 388 -44.20 1.79 27.67
N LYS A 389 -43.80 2.25 28.86
CA LYS A 389 -42.48 2.87 29.07
C LYS A 389 -41.31 1.93 28.73
N LEU A 390 -41.51 0.60 28.80
CA LEU A 390 -40.48 -0.37 28.46
C LEU A 390 -40.11 -0.41 26.98
N HIS A 391 -40.88 0.20 26.07
CA HIS A 391 -40.56 0.16 24.65
C HIS A 391 -39.20 0.80 24.34
N SER A 392 -38.79 1.86 25.04
CA SER A 392 -37.48 2.48 24.81
C SER A 392 -36.34 1.52 25.15
N LEU A 393 -36.47 0.79 26.26
CA LEU A 393 -35.52 -0.23 26.67
C LEU A 393 -35.53 -1.44 25.73
N ARG A 394 -36.70 -1.94 25.35
CA ARG A 394 -36.85 -3.08 24.42
C ARG A 394 -36.32 -2.74 23.03
N GLY A 395 -36.62 -1.54 22.53
CA GLY A 395 -36.09 -1.03 21.26
C GLY A 395 -34.56 -1.01 21.28
N ALA A 396 -33.96 -0.47 22.34
CA ALA A 396 -32.52 -0.51 22.52
C ALA A 396 -31.97 -1.96 22.59
N GLN A 397 -32.63 -2.87 23.31
CA GLN A 397 -32.23 -4.28 23.40
C GLN A 397 -32.27 -5.01 22.06
N ILE A 398 -33.23 -4.68 21.18
CA ILE A 398 -33.32 -5.24 19.83
C ILE A 398 -32.14 -4.75 18.96
N LEU A 399 -31.74 -3.48 19.12
CA LEU A 399 -30.69 -2.86 18.30
C LEU A 399 -29.26 -3.15 18.79
N GLN A 400 -29.05 -3.35 20.10
CA GLN A 400 -27.74 -3.56 20.72
C GLN A 400 -26.88 -4.70 20.10
N PRO A 401 -27.43 -5.87 19.74
CA PRO A 401 -26.65 -6.93 19.10
C PRO A 401 -26.06 -6.55 17.73
N ILE A 402 -26.58 -5.50 17.10
CA ILE A 402 -26.12 -5.02 15.80
C ILE A 402 -25.03 -3.98 16.06
N GLY A 403 -23.76 -4.40 16.01
CA GLY A 403 -22.63 -3.61 16.52
C GLY A 403 -22.50 -2.17 15.99
N PHE A 404 -22.90 -1.89 14.75
CA PHE A 404 -22.85 -0.54 14.17
C PHE A 404 -24.02 0.37 14.59
N LEU A 405 -25.06 -0.17 15.24
CA LEU A 405 -26.22 0.57 15.75
C LEU A 405 -26.12 0.90 17.24
N GLY A 406 -24.95 0.71 17.87
CA GLY A 406 -24.79 0.96 19.31
C GLY A 406 -25.15 2.39 19.72
N GLU A 407 -24.77 3.40 18.95
CA GLU A 407 -25.15 4.79 19.25
C GLU A 407 -26.64 5.05 19.02
N VAL A 408 -27.20 4.50 17.94
CA VAL A 408 -28.63 4.54 17.63
C VAL A 408 -29.45 3.94 18.78
N ALA A 409 -29.06 2.76 19.27
CA ALA A 409 -29.71 2.07 20.38
C ALA A 409 -29.74 2.94 21.65
N GLU A 410 -28.68 3.69 21.93
CA GLU A 410 -28.64 4.59 23.08
C GLU A 410 -29.52 5.82 22.91
N LEU A 411 -29.62 6.38 21.70
CA LEU A 411 -30.58 7.46 21.42
C LEU A 411 -32.02 6.98 21.55
N VAL A 412 -32.35 5.80 21.00
CA VAL A 412 -33.64 5.12 21.16
C VAL A 412 -33.92 4.82 22.63
N LYS A 413 -32.93 4.46 23.43
CA LYS A 413 -33.14 4.24 24.87
C LYS A 413 -33.51 5.53 25.62
N GLN A 414 -32.96 6.67 25.19
CA GLN A 414 -33.04 7.94 25.92
C GLN A 414 -34.09 8.93 25.38
N HIS A 415 -34.79 8.63 24.28
CA HIS A 415 -35.65 9.61 23.62
C HIS A 415 -36.86 10.11 24.46
N HIS A 416 -37.21 9.40 25.53
CA HIS A 416 -38.20 9.81 26.53
C HIS A 416 -37.62 10.28 27.86
N GLU A 417 -36.30 10.45 27.95
CA GLU A 417 -35.69 11.18 29.04
C GLU A 417 -36.11 12.65 28.97
N ARG A 418 -36.24 13.29 30.14
CA ARG A 418 -36.66 14.68 30.25
C ARG A 418 -35.53 15.50 30.82
N PHE A 419 -35.38 16.74 30.34
CA PHE A 419 -34.28 17.61 30.78
C PHE A 419 -34.26 17.84 32.31
N ASP A 420 -35.41 17.77 32.97
CA ASP A 420 -35.60 17.85 34.43
C ASP A 420 -35.32 16.55 35.21
N GLY A 421 -34.94 15.46 34.54
CA GLY A 421 -34.71 14.16 35.19
C GLY A 421 -35.97 13.39 35.55
N LYS A 422 -37.17 13.83 35.13
CA LYS A 422 -38.43 13.11 35.41
C LYS A 422 -38.83 12.14 34.29
N GLY A 423 -37.93 11.91 33.33
CA GLY A 423 -38.13 11.01 32.21
C GLY A 423 -37.82 9.55 32.56
N TYR A 424 -37.82 8.71 31.53
CA TYR A 424 -37.56 7.28 31.63
C TYR A 424 -36.69 6.82 30.45
N PRO A 425 -35.99 5.67 30.54
CA PRO A 425 -36.03 4.66 31.60
C PRO A 425 -35.09 4.89 32.79
N HIS A 426 -34.10 5.78 32.68
CA HIS A 426 -33.08 5.98 33.72
C HIS A 426 -33.18 7.32 34.45
N SER A 427 -34.10 8.19 34.04
CA SER A 427 -34.31 9.49 34.69
C SER A 427 -33.05 10.38 34.61
N LEU A 428 -32.38 10.33 33.47
CA LEU A 428 -31.22 11.18 33.17
C LEU A 428 -31.66 12.65 33.10
N ALA A 429 -30.80 13.56 33.57
CA ALA A 429 -31.11 14.98 33.63
C ALA A 429 -30.11 15.82 32.81
N GLY A 430 -30.59 16.96 32.32
CA GLY A 430 -29.75 17.96 31.65
C GLY A 430 -28.93 17.40 30.49
N ARG A 431 -27.60 17.52 30.62
CA ARG A 431 -26.64 17.14 29.56
C ARG A 431 -26.14 15.69 29.67
N ASP A 432 -26.57 14.95 30.70
CA ASP A 432 -26.34 13.49 30.76
C ASP A 432 -27.16 12.76 29.70
N ILE A 433 -28.24 13.38 29.22
CA ILE A 433 -29.00 12.96 28.05
C ILE A 433 -28.20 13.29 26.79
N ARG A 434 -27.99 12.28 25.93
CA ARG A 434 -27.28 12.46 24.66
C ARG A 434 -27.96 13.53 23.81
N LEU A 435 -27.14 14.31 23.10
CA LEU A 435 -27.63 15.42 22.27
C LEU A 435 -28.70 14.96 21.27
N GLY A 436 -28.48 13.83 20.60
CA GLY A 436 -29.46 13.26 19.68
C GLY A 436 -30.81 12.97 20.32
N ALA A 437 -30.84 12.44 21.55
CA ALA A 437 -32.09 12.17 22.27
C ALA A 437 -32.81 13.45 22.70
N ARG A 438 -32.06 14.51 23.06
CA ARG A 438 -32.63 15.84 23.33
C ARG A 438 -33.25 16.47 22.08
N ILE A 439 -32.65 16.27 20.91
CA ILE A 439 -33.20 16.68 19.61
C ILE A 439 -34.48 15.90 19.31
N MET A 440 -34.43 14.57 19.43
CA MET A 440 -35.57 13.67 19.18
C MET A 440 -36.77 14.02 20.05
N SER A 441 -36.58 14.29 21.34
CA SER A 441 -37.66 14.64 22.28
C SER A 441 -38.46 15.87 21.83
N VAL A 442 -37.78 16.90 21.31
CA VAL A 442 -38.44 18.12 20.77
C VAL A 442 -39.19 17.79 19.47
N ALA A 443 -38.55 17.05 18.56
CA ALA A 443 -39.13 16.68 17.27
C ALA A 443 -40.38 15.79 17.43
N ASP A 444 -40.31 14.77 18.28
CA ASP A 444 -41.39 13.85 18.61
C ASP A 444 -42.58 14.57 19.24
N ALA A 445 -42.33 15.38 20.26
CA ALA A 445 -43.39 16.17 20.91
C ALA A 445 -44.05 17.15 19.94
N PHE A 446 -43.28 17.80 19.07
CA PHE A 446 -43.83 18.70 18.07
C PHE A 446 -44.75 17.98 17.09
N ASP A 447 -44.29 16.88 16.47
CA ASP A 447 -45.14 16.11 15.55
C ASP A 447 -46.40 15.61 16.26
N ALA A 448 -46.25 15.09 17.48
CA ALA A 448 -47.38 14.66 18.30
C ALA A 448 -48.43 15.77 18.52
N MET A 449 -48.00 17.03 18.64
CA MET A 449 -48.86 18.20 18.80
C MET A 449 -49.58 18.63 17.52
N VAL A 450 -48.88 18.63 16.38
CA VAL A 450 -49.42 19.16 15.11
C VAL A 450 -50.10 18.10 14.24
N SER A 451 -49.99 16.82 14.60
CA SER A 451 -50.63 15.71 13.89
C SER A 451 -52.00 15.36 14.51
N GLU A 452 -53.00 15.07 13.67
CA GLU A 452 -54.37 14.71 14.11
C GLU A 452 -54.40 13.32 14.74
N ARG A 453 -54.95 13.18 15.96
CA ARG A 453 -55.08 11.88 16.66
C ARG A 453 -56.55 11.52 16.87
N PRO A 454 -56.92 10.23 16.97
CA PRO A 454 -58.32 9.79 17.12
C PRO A 454 -59.08 10.46 18.29
N TYR A 455 -58.36 10.88 19.32
CA TYR A 455 -58.87 11.48 20.55
C TYR A 455 -58.52 12.97 20.71
N ARG A 456 -57.78 13.58 19.76
CA ARG A 456 -57.33 14.98 19.88
C ARG A 456 -57.12 15.63 18.50
N LYS A 457 -57.72 16.80 18.29
CA LYS A 457 -57.42 17.65 17.12
C LYS A 457 -55.97 18.15 17.17
N ALA A 458 -55.34 18.26 16.00
CA ALA A 458 -54.04 18.89 15.86
C ALA A 458 -54.04 20.32 16.43
N LEU A 459 -52.97 20.69 17.14
CA LEU A 459 -52.73 22.05 17.59
C LEU A 459 -52.28 22.93 16.42
N SER A 460 -52.58 24.23 16.49
CA SER A 460 -52.00 25.19 15.56
C SER A 460 -50.49 25.33 15.81
N LEU A 461 -49.75 25.80 14.80
CA LEU A 461 -48.31 26.07 14.94
C LEU A 461 -48.01 27.03 16.11
N SER A 462 -48.84 28.05 16.33
CA SER A 462 -48.67 28.98 17.44
C SER A 462 -48.89 28.32 18.80
N GLN A 463 -49.84 27.39 18.90
CA GLN A 463 -50.09 26.62 20.12
C GLN A 463 -48.95 25.64 20.39
N ALA A 464 -48.51 24.88 19.38
CA ALA A 464 -47.41 23.92 19.52
C ALA A 464 -46.11 24.60 19.93
N THR A 465 -45.78 25.75 19.31
CA THR A 465 -44.58 26.52 19.67
C THR A 465 -44.68 27.17 21.05
N ALA A 466 -45.87 27.59 21.49
CA ALA A 466 -46.07 28.06 22.86
C ALA A 466 -45.88 26.94 23.89
N GLU A 467 -46.36 25.74 23.60
CA GLU A 467 -46.20 24.57 24.48
C GLU A 467 -44.73 24.15 24.61
N LEU A 468 -43.97 24.13 23.50
CA LEU A 468 -42.52 23.88 23.55
C LEU A 468 -41.79 24.90 24.42
N LYS A 469 -42.15 26.18 24.32
CA LYS A 469 -41.57 27.25 25.17
C LYS A 469 -41.94 27.09 26.64
N ALA A 470 -43.20 26.75 26.93
CA ALA A 470 -43.69 26.56 28.30
C ALA A 470 -42.98 25.40 29.01
N ASN A 471 -42.62 24.36 28.27
CA ASN A 471 -41.92 23.18 28.79
C ASN A 471 -40.40 23.21 28.58
N SER A 472 -39.85 24.36 28.17
CA SER A 472 -38.41 24.58 28.02
C SER A 472 -37.72 24.57 29.39
N GLY A 473 -36.63 23.81 29.52
CA GLY A 473 -35.90 23.65 30.79
C GLY A 473 -36.53 22.64 31.75
N THR A 474 -37.69 22.09 31.42
CA THR A 474 -38.32 20.98 32.15
C THR A 474 -38.35 19.72 31.30
N GLN A 475 -39.31 19.59 30.38
CA GLN A 475 -39.36 18.46 29.46
C GLN A 475 -38.23 18.52 28.45
N PHE A 476 -38.03 19.70 27.87
CA PHE A 476 -37.15 19.90 26.72
C PHE A 476 -35.89 20.66 27.11
N ASP A 477 -34.79 20.36 26.41
CA ASP A 477 -33.59 21.18 26.48
C ASP A 477 -33.88 22.59 25.91
N PRO A 478 -33.62 23.66 26.68
CA PRO A 478 -33.83 25.03 26.22
C PRO A 478 -33.13 25.37 24.90
N ASP A 479 -31.92 24.85 24.68
CA ASP A 479 -31.17 25.13 23.47
C ASP A 479 -31.84 24.49 22.26
N MET A 480 -32.32 23.25 22.41
CA MET A 480 -32.97 22.52 21.31
C MET A 480 -34.31 23.16 20.95
N VAL A 481 -35.07 23.64 21.94
CA VAL A 481 -36.30 24.43 21.70
C VAL A 481 -35.96 25.70 20.93
N ASN A 482 -34.95 26.45 21.35
CA ASN A 482 -34.56 27.70 20.68
C ASN A 482 -34.11 27.47 19.24
N VAL A 483 -33.29 26.45 19.00
CA VAL A 483 -32.85 26.05 17.65
C VAL A 483 -34.05 25.65 16.80
N PHE A 484 -34.95 24.81 17.32
CA PHE A 484 -36.08 24.34 16.54
C PHE A 484 -37.06 25.47 16.18
N LEU A 485 -37.28 26.42 17.09
CA LEU A 485 -38.08 27.62 16.80
C LEU A 485 -37.46 28.47 15.67
N LYS A 486 -36.13 28.56 15.61
CA LYS A 486 -35.41 29.22 14.51
C LYS A 486 -35.57 28.44 13.20
N VAL A 487 -35.43 27.11 13.26
CA VAL A 487 -35.65 26.22 12.11
C VAL A 487 -37.06 26.44 11.55
N LEU A 488 -38.11 26.45 12.38
CA LEU A 488 -39.49 26.67 11.94
C LEU A 488 -39.73 28.03 11.27
N GLN A 489 -38.97 29.06 11.62
CA GLN A 489 -39.04 30.37 10.94
C GLN A 489 -38.43 30.31 9.54
N THR A 490 -37.34 29.56 9.36
CA THR A 490 -36.64 29.42 8.07
C THR A 490 -37.24 28.35 7.16
N ARG A 491 -37.89 27.33 7.75
CA ARG A 491 -38.48 26.16 7.10
C ARG A 491 -39.96 25.99 7.53
N PRO A 492 -40.85 26.93 7.17
CA PRO A 492 -42.27 26.85 7.53
C PRO A 492 -42.99 25.67 6.85
N ASP A 493 -42.36 25.04 5.85
CA ASP A 493 -42.81 23.79 5.23
C ASP A 493 -42.87 22.63 6.21
N LEU A 494 -42.02 22.61 7.25
CA LEU A 494 -42.04 21.58 8.30
C LEU A 494 -43.35 21.58 9.12
N ALA A 495 -44.07 22.71 9.11
CA ALA A 495 -45.37 22.85 9.77
C ALA A 495 -46.56 22.58 8.83
N LYS A 496 -46.33 22.42 7.52
CA LYS A 496 -47.40 22.18 6.54
C LYS A 496 -47.64 20.69 6.35
N LYS A 497 -48.91 20.27 6.37
CA LYS A 497 -49.36 18.92 6.03
C LYS A 497 -48.69 18.48 4.72
N ARG A 498 -47.82 17.46 4.78
CA ARG A 498 -47.61 16.58 3.64
C ARG A 498 -48.83 15.68 3.58
N GLU A 499 -49.89 16.17 2.96
CA GLU A 499 -51.00 15.29 2.60
C GLU A 499 -50.42 14.16 1.75
N LEU A 500 -50.46 12.94 2.28
CA LEU A 500 -50.30 11.74 1.46
C LEU A 500 -51.22 11.93 0.25
N LYS A 501 -50.63 11.97 -0.96
CA LYS A 501 -51.39 11.80 -2.19
C LYS A 501 -52.27 10.58 -1.96
N LYS A 502 -53.58 10.79 -1.90
CA LYS A 502 -54.54 9.70 -2.07
C LYS A 502 -54.31 9.19 -3.49
N GLU A 503 -53.51 8.14 -3.63
CA GLU A 503 -53.57 7.30 -4.81
C GLU A 503 -54.96 6.67 -4.81
N GLY A 504 -55.77 7.08 -5.79
CA GLY A 504 -57.11 6.57 -6.04
C GLY A 504 -57.09 5.32 -6.88
#